data_AF-A0A0T6AWM5-F1
#
_entry.id   AF-A0A0T6AWM5-F1
#
_cell.length_a   1.000
_cell.length_b   1.000
_cell.length_c   1.000
_cell.angle_alpha   90.00
_cell.angle_beta   90.00
_cell.angle_gamma   90.00
#
_symmetry.space_group_name_H-M   'P 1'
#
loop_
_entity.id
_entity.type
_entity.pdbx_description
1 polymer ?
#
loop_
_entity_poly.entity_id
_entity_poly.type
_entity_poly.pdbx_seq_one_letter_code
_entity_poly.pdbx_strand_id
1 'polypeptide(L)'
;MIELQLCIRQPEKTLGLITYLQNQCLNGTANVKINLKHPKTAEKEFKEKLNKTLPQSSPATEQFLKKLVKYRAKCYMMNHTINLAKKEIQELGDVDKSNVEYLYLLANQEYFLGNFQESVKILTSIPVDSLKYSDSGESSTVMFYNNMGVLHHAMGKPNLACHYYQKALQEDNALTSQKDVENSLWSIGGSHYHEIMYNLGISLLYAGKPQQAFECLIVAVRRYHRNSRLWLRLAECCIVAHRETNEADFDIKQKKKEFVAECIGTNEHQKIVLTTNLSKDKKYSTESLSYAVPVPTLEFATLCLRNAQMLLPSNAVSSPVPLLVKPGVTPPAPPPSPGPAPSNSISNEDVINLRNSILIANSYVSLCLGDYIMTLEYAENLLNQPRKSGIHILLAHLYAAESLVLLDKVQQALQHLHPEHIKDLSHELPP
;
A
#
# COMPACT_ATOMS: atom_id res chain seq x y z
N MET A 1 -8.40 0.63 -23.44
CA MET A 1 -9.32 0.69 -22.27
C MET A 1 -8.97 -0.34 -21.20
N ILE A 2 -8.78 -1.63 -21.54
CA ILE A 2 -8.37 -2.68 -20.58
C ILE A 2 -7.04 -2.34 -19.89
N GLU A 3 -6.01 -2.00 -20.66
CA GLU A 3 -4.68 -1.64 -20.12
C GLU A 3 -4.76 -0.44 -19.17
N LEU A 4 -5.54 0.58 -19.52
CA LEU A 4 -5.77 1.74 -18.65
C LEU A 4 -6.39 1.33 -17.31
N GLN A 5 -7.37 0.42 -17.30
CA GLN A 5 -7.99 -0.07 -16.06
C GLN A 5 -7.03 -0.94 -15.23
N LEU A 6 -6.14 -1.70 -15.88
CA LEU A 6 -5.04 -2.40 -15.21
C LEU A 6 -4.05 -1.42 -14.55
N CYS A 7 -3.68 -0.34 -15.25
CA CYS A 7 -2.81 0.70 -14.69
C CYS A 7 -3.43 1.39 -13.46
N ILE A 8 -4.76 1.55 -13.44
CA ILE A 8 -5.51 2.11 -12.31
C ILE A 8 -5.83 1.03 -11.25
N ARG A 9 -5.35 -0.20 -11.43
CA ARG A 9 -5.52 -1.35 -10.50
C ARG A 9 -7.01 -1.63 -10.21
N GLN A 10 -7.85 -1.65 -11.25
CA GLN A 10 -9.27 -2.01 -11.17
C GLN A 10 -9.55 -3.38 -11.81
N PRO A 11 -9.15 -4.49 -11.16
CA PRO A 11 -9.21 -5.84 -11.75
C PRO A 11 -10.65 -6.30 -12.05
N GLU A 12 -11.63 -5.98 -11.21
CA GLU A 12 -13.03 -6.40 -11.42
C GLU A 12 -13.65 -5.82 -12.70
N LYS A 13 -13.49 -4.51 -12.92
CA LYS A 13 -13.96 -3.85 -14.15
C LYS A 13 -13.23 -4.39 -15.37
N THR A 14 -11.93 -4.64 -15.23
CA THR A 14 -11.09 -5.20 -16.28
C THR A 14 -11.58 -6.60 -16.68
N LEU A 15 -11.87 -7.48 -15.71
CA LEU A 15 -12.42 -8.82 -15.97
C LEU A 15 -13.79 -8.76 -16.66
N GLY A 16 -14.64 -7.79 -16.31
CA GLY A 16 -15.90 -7.53 -17.00
C GLY A 16 -15.70 -7.17 -18.48
N LEU A 17 -14.75 -6.27 -18.78
CA LEU A 17 -14.40 -5.90 -20.16
C LEU A 17 -13.78 -7.08 -20.94
N ILE A 18 -12.91 -7.87 -20.32
CA ILE A 18 -12.31 -9.05 -20.95
C ILE A 18 -13.41 -10.05 -21.35
N THR A 19 -14.33 -10.36 -20.44
CA THR A 19 -15.47 -11.25 -20.71
C THR A 19 -16.33 -10.72 -21.86
N TYR A 20 -16.59 -9.41 -21.90
CA TYR A 20 -17.35 -8.79 -22.97
C TYR A 20 -16.67 -8.95 -24.34
N LEU A 21 -15.36 -8.67 -24.43
CA LEU A 21 -14.60 -8.78 -25.68
C LEU A 21 -14.46 -10.23 -26.15
N GLN A 22 -14.24 -11.18 -25.22
CA GLN A 22 -14.21 -12.61 -25.56
C GLN A 22 -15.54 -13.06 -26.19
N ASN A 23 -16.67 -12.65 -25.59
CA ASN A 23 -17.99 -12.97 -26.13
C ASN A 23 -18.25 -12.34 -27.50
N GLN A 24 -17.72 -11.14 -27.77
CA GLN A 24 -17.81 -10.52 -29.10
C GLN A 24 -16.98 -11.25 -30.15
N CYS A 25 -15.77 -11.69 -29.80
CA CYS A 25 -14.90 -12.45 -30.70
C CYS A 25 -15.49 -13.83 -31.06
N LEU A 26 -16.23 -14.45 -30.14
CA LEU A 26 -16.84 -15.77 -30.33
C LEU A 26 -18.20 -15.72 -31.06
N ASN A 27 -19.01 -14.69 -30.82
CA ASN A 27 -20.41 -14.67 -31.28
C ASN A 27 -20.71 -13.72 -32.46
N GLY A 28 -19.75 -12.91 -32.92
CA GLY A 28 -19.96 -11.99 -34.06
C GLY A 28 -21.13 -11.01 -33.86
N THR A 29 -20.84 -9.80 -33.36
CA THR A 29 -21.80 -8.66 -33.26
C THR A 29 -23.27 -9.01 -32.95
N ALA A 30 -23.52 -9.88 -31.97
CA ALA A 30 -24.86 -10.02 -31.39
C ALA A 30 -24.86 -9.33 -30.02
N ASN A 31 -25.56 -8.19 -29.92
CA ASN A 31 -25.77 -7.46 -28.68
C ASN A 31 -26.49 -8.34 -27.65
N VAL A 32 -25.77 -8.88 -26.67
CA VAL A 32 -26.35 -9.59 -25.52
C VAL A 32 -26.13 -8.77 -24.25
N LYS A 33 -27.24 -8.41 -23.60
CA LYS A 33 -27.27 -7.75 -22.29
C LYS A 33 -26.66 -8.69 -21.25
N ILE A 34 -25.56 -8.26 -20.60
CA ILE A 34 -24.88 -9.04 -19.56
C ILE A 34 -25.60 -8.84 -18.22
N ASN A 35 -26.07 -9.93 -17.63
CA ASN A 35 -26.51 -10.00 -16.24
C ASN A 35 -25.37 -10.58 -15.40
N LEU A 36 -24.90 -9.83 -14.41
CA LEU A 36 -23.78 -10.20 -13.53
C LEU A 36 -24.21 -11.36 -12.61
N LYS A 37 -23.90 -12.60 -12.99
CA LYS A 37 -23.90 -13.73 -12.05
C LYS A 37 -22.56 -14.47 -12.12
N HIS A 38 -22.22 -15.05 -10.97
CA HIS A 38 -20.91 -15.55 -10.55
C HIS A 38 -20.01 -16.21 -11.62
N PRO A 39 -18.67 -16.07 -11.49
CA PRO A 39 -17.68 -16.54 -12.46
C PRO A 39 -17.67 -18.06 -12.72
N LYS A 40 -18.15 -18.88 -11.77
CA LYS A 40 -18.09 -20.35 -11.86
C LYS A 40 -19.09 -20.97 -12.85
N THR A 41 -20.21 -20.30 -13.13
CA THR A 41 -21.25 -20.83 -14.04
C THR A 41 -20.94 -20.54 -15.51
N ALA A 42 -20.21 -19.46 -15.80
CA ALA A 42 -19.81 -19.12 -17.16
C ALA A 42 -18.73 -20.07 -17.74
N GLU A 43 -17.83 -20.60 -16.89
CA GLU A 43 -16.73 -21.50 -17.30
C GLU A 43 -17.20 -22.88 -17.78
N LYS A 44 -18.31 -23.40 -17.22
CA LYS A 44 -18.83 -24.73 -17.60
C LYS A 44 -19.55 -24.71 -18.94
N GLU A 45 -20.35 -23.69 -19.21
CA GLU A 45 -20.99 -23.48 -20.52
C GLU A 45 -19.97 -23.11 -21.63
N PHE A 46 -18.80 -22.58 -21.25
CA PHE A 46 -17.71 -22.20 -22.14
C PHE A 46 -16.97 -23.41 -22.75
N LYS A 47 -16.69 -24.47 -21.98
CA LYS A 47 -15.99 -25.67 -22.51
C LYS A 47 -16.85 -26.50 -23.48
N GLU A 48 -18.17 -26.56 -23.28
CA GLU A 48 -19.05 -27.31 -24.17
C GLU A 48 -19.26 -26.62 -25.53
N LYS A 49 -19.18 -25.28 -25.60
CA LYS A 49 -19.33 -24.52 -26.87
C LYS A 49 -18.04 -24.39 -27.67
N LEU A 50 -16.88 -24.44 -27.02
CA LEU A 50 -15.56 -24.40 -27.68
C LEU A 50 -15.31 -25.61 -28.61
N ASN A 51 -15.90 -26.76 -28.29
CA ASN A 51 -15.71 -28.00 -29.05
C ASN A 51 -16.56 -28.12 -30.32
N LYS A 52 -17.50 -27.20 -30.59
CA LYS A 52 -18.46 -27.34 -31.70
C LYS A 52 -18.41 -26.28 -32.80
N THR A 53 -17.60 -25.23 -32.68
CA THR A 53 -17.53 -24.21 -33.73
C THR A 53 -16.15 -23.55 -33.77
N LEU A 54 -15.21 -24.16 -34.49
CA LEU A 54 -14.00 -23.49 -34.94
C LEU A 54 -14.14 -23.20 -36.44
N PRO A 55 -14.63 -22.03 -36.87
CA PRO A 55 -14.19 -21.46 -38.13
C PRO A 55 -12.76 -20.96 -37.93
N GLN A 56 -11.89 -21.23 -38.90
CA GLN A 56 -10.46 -20.87 -38.90
C GLN A 56 -10.25 -19.42 -38.43
N SER A 57 -9.71 -19.26 -37.22
CA SER A 57 -9.43 -17.96 -36.62
C SER A 57 -8.23 -17.32 -37.32
N SER A 58 -8.35 -16.05 -37.70
CA SER A 58 -7.23 -15.32 -38.30
C SER A 58 -6.06 -15.15 -37.31
N PRO A 59 -4.79 -15.10 -37.76
CA PRO A 59 -3.61 -14.94 -36.89
C PRO A 59 -3.70 -13.73 -35.94
N ALA A 60 -4.34 -12.65 -36.39
CA ALA A 60 -4.59 -11.45 -35.58
C ALA A 60 -5.57 -11.70 -34.42
N THR A 61 -6.58 -12.56 -34.64
CA THR A 61 -7.54 -12.94 -33.60
C THR A 61 -6.88 -13.79 -32.52
N GLU A 62 -5.99 -14.71 -32.93
CA GLU A 62 -5.24 -15.54 -31.99
C GLU A 62 -4.29 -14.71 -31.12
N GLN A 63 -3.56 -13.76 -31.71
CA GLN A 63 -2.71 -12.81 -30.97
C GLN A 63 -3.52 -11.96 -29.98
N PHE A 64 -4.72 -11.52 -30.37
CA PHE A 64 -5.61 -10.76 -29.49
C PHE A 64 -6.10 -11.60 -28.30
N LEU A 65 -6.50 -12.85 -28.53
CA LEU A 65 -6.91 -13.78 -27.47
C LEU A 65 -5.77 -14.05 -26.48
N LYS A 66 -4.53 -14.22 -26.96
CA LYS A 66 -3.33 -14.37 -26.10
C LYS A 66 -3.13 -13.15 -25.20
N LYS A 67 -3.33 -11.92 -25.71
CA LYS A 67 -3.29 -10.70 -24.89
C LYS A 67 -4.38 -10.69 -23.81
N LEU A 68 -5.58 -11.18 -24.11
CA LEU A 68 -6.67 -11.26 -23.12
C LEU A 68 -6.36 -12.25 -21.99
N VAL A 69 -5.77 -13.42 -22.30
CA VAL A 69 -5.30 -14.39 -21.30
C VAL A 69 -4.25 -13.74 -20.38
N LYS A 70 -3.27 -13.01 -20.94
CA LYS A 70 -2.29 -12.23 -20.17
C LYS A 70 -2.95 -11.23 -19.22
N TYR A 71 -3.91 -10.43 -19.70
CA TYR A 71 -4.60 -9.45 -18.84
C TYR A 71 -5.42 -10.12 -17.75
N ARG A 72 -6.04 -11.27 -18.05
CA ARG A 72 -6.80 -12.07 -17.08
C ARG A 72 -5.89 -12.64 -15.99
N ALA A 73 -4.72 -13.17 -16.35
CA ALA A 73 -3.70 -13.59 -15.39
C ALA A 73 -3.31 -12.44 -14.46
N LYS A 74 -3.00 -11.25 -14.99
CA LYS A 74 -2.68 -10.05 -14.20
C LYS A 74 -3.82 -9.67 -13.23
N CYS A 75 -5.08 -9.71 -13.67
CA CYS A 75 -6.23 -9.46 -12.80
C CYS A 75 -6.34 -10.47 -11.65
N TYR A 76 -6.16 -11.77 -11.93
CA TYR A 76 -6.21 -12.81 -10.90
C TYR A 76 -5.08 -12.67 -9.87
N MET A 77 -3.90 -12.21 -10.30
CA MET A 77 -2.81 -11.89 -9.38
C MET A 77 -3.15 -10.68 -8.50
N MET A 78 -3.72 -9.60 -9.07
CA MET A 78 -4.16 -8.43 -8.30
C MET A 78 -5.25 -8.75 -7.28
N ASN A 79 -6.13 -9.71 -7.59
CA ASN A 79 -7.19 -10.19 -6.70
C ASN A 79 -6.72 -11.27 -5.71
N HIS A 80 -5.43 -11.61 -5.68
CA HIS A 80 -4.88 -12.68 -4.83
C HIS A 80 -5.50 -14.08 -5.08
N THR A 81 -6.13 -14.30 -6.25
CA THR A 81 -6.67 -15.61 -6.65
C THR A 81 -5.61 -16.43 -7.40
N ILE A 82 -4.57 -16.86 -6.68
CA ILE A 82 -3.34 -17.44 -7.27
C ILE A 82 -3.61 -18.71 -8.08
N ASN A 83 -4.55 -19.56 -7.63
CA ASN A 83 -4.89 -20.81 -8.32
C ASN A 83 -5.45 -20.61 -9.73
N LEU A 84 -6.21 -19.54 -9.95
CA LEU A 84 -6.73 -19.20 -11.28
C LEU A 84 -5.62 -18.58 -12.13
N ALA A 85 -4.82 -17.67 -11.54
CA ALA A 85 -3.65 -17.09 -12.23
C ALA A 85 -2.69 -18.17 -12.73
N LYS A 86 -2.42 -19.20 -11.94
CA LYS A 86 -1.53 -20.31 -12.31
C LYS A 86 -2.01 -21.06 -13.56
N LYS A 87 -3.32 -21.29 -13.70
CA LYS A 87 -3.90 -21.95 -14.88
C LYS A 87 -3.70 -21.12 -16.14
N GLU A 88 -3.97 -19.82 -16.05
CA GLU A 88 -3.79 -18.87 -17.16
C GLU A 88 -2.32 -18.76 -17.59
N ILE A 89 -1.40 -18.72 -16.62
CA ILE A 89 0.04 -18.63 -16.88
C ILE A 89 0.55 -19.94 -17.53
N GLN A 90 0.05 -21.09 -17.10
CA GLN A 90 0.38 -22.38 -17.72
C GLN A 90 -0.06 -22.43 -19.19
N GLU A 91 -1.27 -21.96 -19.51
CA GLU A 91 -1.77 -21.87 -20.88
C GLU A 91 -0.87 -21.00 -21.78
N LEU A 92 -0.30 -19.91 -21.24
CA LEU A 92 0.68 -19.09 -21.97
C LEU A 92 2.02 -19.83 -22.17
N GLY A 93 2.46 -20.59 -21.17
CA GLY A 93 3.74 -21.31 -21.19
C GLY A 93 3.77 -22.53 -22.12
N ASP A 94 2.62 -23.14 -22.40
CA ASP A 94 2.53 -24.26 -23.35
C ASP A 94 2.80 -23.82 -24.81
N VAL A 95 2.61 -22.53 -25.09
CA VAL A 95 2.84 -21.95 -26.43
C VAL A 95 4.31 -21.57 -26.64
N ASP A 96 4.89 -20.82 -25.69
CA ASP A 96 6.30 -20.39 -25.76
C ASP A 96 6.88 -20.13 -24.37
N LYS A 97 7.75 -21.04 -23.92
CA LYS A 97 8.43 -20.95 -22.62
C LYS A 97 9.54 -19.90 -22.59
N SER A 98 9.99 -19.42 -23.75
CA SER A 98 11.05 -18.41 -23.87
C SER A 98 10.52 -16.98 -23.93
N ASN A 99 9.20 -16.80 -24.01
CA ASN A 99 8.57 -15.49 -24.05
C ASN A 99 8.86 -14.69 -22.77
N VAL A 100 9.47 -13.52 -22.95
CA VAL A 100 9.88 -12.59 -21.88
C VAL A 100 8.71 -12.20 -20.97
N GLU A 101 7.54 -11.93 -21.56
CA GLU A 101 6.36 -11.55 -20.77
C GLU A 101 5.83 -12.70 -19.91
N TYR A 102 5.91 -13.93 -20.43
CA TYR A 102 5.59 -15.15 -19.69
C TYR A 102 6.54 -15.35 -18.51
N LEU A 103 7.85 -15.18 -18.73
CA LEU A 103 8.86 -15.29 -17.67
C LEU A 103 8.64 -14.28 -16.54
N TYR A 104 8.31 -13.02 -16.86
CA TYR A 104 7.95 -12.02 -15.83
C TYR A 104 6.67 -12.40 -15.06
N LEU A 105 5.64 -12.92 -15.73
CA LEU A 105 4.43 -13.39 -15.05
C LEU A 105 4.71 -14.60 -14.16
N LEU A 106 5.54 -15.54 -14.61
CA LEU A 106 5.95 -16.70 -13.86
C LEU A 106 6.77 -16.32 -12.61
N ALA A 107 7.74 -15.40 -12.76
CA ALA A 107 8.51 -14.89 -11.63
C ALA A 107 7.61 -14.22 -10.58
N ASN A 108 6.62 -13.43 -11.02
CA ASN A 108 5.66 -12.78 -10.14
C ASN A 108 4.71 -13.81 -9.47
N GLN A 109 4.37 -14.91 -10.14
CA GLN A 109 3.62 -16.02 -9.53
C GLN A 109 4.43 -16.66 -8.39
N GLU A 110 5.69 -17.00 -8.64
CA GLU A 110 6.56 -17.59 -7.60
C GLU A 110 6.76 -16.64 -6.41
N TYR A 111 6.80 -15.32 -6.66
CA TYR A 111 6.77 -14.31 -5.61
C TYR A 111 5.53 -14.41 -4.73
N PHE A 112 4.33 -14.48 -5.31
CA PHE A 112 3.08 -14.64 -4.53
C PHE A 112 2.97 -15.98 -3.80
N LEU A 113 3.64 -17.02 -4.29
CA LEU A 113 3.73 -18.32 -3.63
C LEU A 113 4.76 -18.34 -2.47
N GLY A 114 5.56 -17.29 -2.31
CA GLY A 114 6.64 -17.23 -1.31
C GLY A 114 7.95 -17.90 -1.74
N ASN A 115 8.01 -18.41 -2.98
CA ASN A 115 9.19 -19.08 -3.55
C ASN A 115 10.19 -18.05 -4.10
N PHE A 116 10.72 -17.19 -3.23
CA PHE A 116 11.52 -16.04 -3.65
C PHE A 116 12.81 -16.44 -4.40
N GLN A 117 13.45 -17.56 -4.03
CA GLN A 117 14.67 -18.01 -4.70
C GLN A 117 14.42 -18.45 -6.15
N GLU A 118 13.31 -19.13 -6.41
CA GLU A 118 12.92 -19.52 -7.77
C GLU A 118 12.57 -18.29 -8.61
N SER A 119 11.87 -17.32 -8.02
CA SER A 119 11.59 -16.03 -8.67
C SER A 119 12.88 -15.31 -9.10
N VAL A 120 13.90 -15.28 -8.23
CA VAL A 120 15.23 -14.71 -8.57
C VAL A 120 15.88 -15.45 -9.74
N LYS A 121 15.85 -16.80 -9.75
CA LYS A 121 16.41 -17.61 -10.84
C LYS A 121 15.73 -17.29 -12.18
N ILE A 122 14.41 -17.19 -12.18
CA ILE A 122 13.62 -16.85 -13.38
C ILE A 122 13.94 -15.43 -13.86
N LEU A 123 14.01 -14.44 -12.97
CA LEU A 123 14.35 -13.08 -13.38
C LEU A 123 15.78 -12.98 -13.94
N THR A 124 16.72 -13.75 -13.39
CA THR A 124 18.12 -13.76 -13.85
C THR A 124 18.27 -14.45 -15.21
N SER A 125 17.34 -15.32 -15.61
CA SER A 125 17.38 -15.97 -16.92
C SER A 125 16.84 -15.08 -18.06
N ILE A 126 16.19 -13.95 -17.75
CA ILE A 126 15.68 -13.00 -18.74
C ILE A 126 16.85 -12.17 -19.30
N PRO A 127 17.09 -12.16 -20.63
CA PRO A 127 18.14 -11.34 -21.21
C PRO A 127 17.92 -9.84 -20.98
N VAL A 128 19.00 -9.11 -20.68
CA VAL A 128 18.97 -7.68 -20.30
C VAL A 128 18.43 -6.78 -21.42
N ASP A 129 18.61 -7.15 -22.69
CA ASP A 129 18.18 -6.38 -23.87
C ASP A 129 16.83 -6.84 -24.46
N SER A 130 16.05 -7.61 -23.70
CA SER A 130 14.79 -8.19 -24.20
C SER A 130 13.71 -7.15 -24.52
N LEU A 131 13.63 -6.08 -23.73
CA LEU A 131 12.71 -4.96 -23.92
C LEU A 131 13.53 -3.66 -24.01
N LYS A 132 13.39 -2.98 -25.14
CA LYS A 132 14.04 -1.69 -25.41
C LYS A 132 13.05 -0.55 -25.20
N TYR A 133 13.50 0.46 -24.48
CA TYR A 133 12.68 1.63 -24.15
C TYR A 133 12.16 2.38 -25.38
N SER A 134 12.92 2.38 -26.49
CA SER A 134 12.51 2.99 -27.76
C SER A 134 11.24 2.39 -28.36
N ASP A 135 11.03 1.09 -28.14
CA ASP A 135 10.05 0.30 -28.90
C ASP A 135 8.72 0.19 -28.15
N SER A 136 8.76 0.09 -26.83
CA SER A 136 7.58 -0.13 -25.98
C SER A 136 7.45 0.85 -24.80
N GLY A 137 8.44 1.71 -24.56
CA GLY A 137 8.52 2.51 -23.33
C GLY A 137 8.87 1.70 -22.07
N GLU A 138 9.14 0.40 -22.21
CA GLU A 138 9.55 -0.49 -21.12
C GLU A 138 11.04 -0.86 -21.28
N SER A 139 11.76 -0.97 -20.16
CA SER A 139 13.18 -1.38 -20.13
C SER A 139 13.36 -2.62 -19.28
N SER A 140 13.88 -3.69 -19.88
CA SER A 140 14.17 -4.95 -19.18
C SER A 140 15.11 -4.74 -17.98
N THR A 141 16.10 -3.85 -18.12
CA THR A 141 17.05 -3.50 -17.06
C THR A 141 16.38 -2.82 -15.86
N VAL A 142 15.52 -1.82 -16.13
CA VAL A 142 14.77 -1.11 -15.06
C VAL A 142 13.83 -2.06 -14.35
N MET A 143 13.10 -2.88 -15.11
CA MET A 143 12.19 -3.89 -14.57
C MET A 143 12.93 -4.95 -13.74
N PHE A 144 14.10 -5.42 -14.21
CA PHE A 144 14.93 -6.37 -13.49
C PHE A 144 15.35 -5.83 -12.12
N TYR A 145 15.95 -4.63 -12.07
CA TYR A 145 16.39 -4.06 -10.80
C TYR A 145 15.24 -3.73 -9.85
N ASN A 146 14.11 -3.20 -10.36
CA ASN A 146 12.92 -2.96 -9.53
C ASN A 146 12.37 -4.26 -8.94
N ASN A 147 12.22 -5.32 -9.75
CA ASN A 147 11.72 -6.61 -9.28
C ASN A 147 12.67 -7.31 -8.31
N MET A 148 13.98 -7.21 -8.53
CA MET A 148 15.00 -7.68 -7.57
C MET A 148 14.91 -6.94 -6.23
N GLY A 149 14.66 -5.62 -6.27
CA GLY A 149 14.37 -4.83 -5.08
C GLY A 149 13.16 -5.35 -4.31
N VAL A 150 12.06 -5.66 -5.01
CA VAL A 150 10.84 -6.20 -4.40
C VAL A 150 11.10 -7.56 -3.75
N LEU A 151 11.83 -8.44 -4.44
CA LEU A 151 12.19 -9.76 -3.90
C LEU A 151 13.04 -9.66 -2.65
N HIS A 152 14.09 -8.84 -2.66
CA HIS A 152 14.95 -8.67 -1.48
C HIS A 152 14.24 -7.99 -0.31
N HIS A 153 13.30 -7.09 -0.59
CA HIS A 153 12.44 -6.51 0.45
C HIS A 153 11.58 -7.60 1.11
N ALA A 154 10.92 -8.45 0.31
CA ALA A 154 10.11 -9.55 0.82
C ALA A 154 10.92 -10.62 1.56
N MET A 155 12.20 -10.81 1.21
CA MET A 155 13.15 -11.66 1.96
C MET A 155 13.60 -11.05 3.30
N GLY A 156 13.10 -9.87 3.71
CA GLY A 156 13.51 -9.19 4.94
C GLY A 156 14.88 -8.52 4.86
N LYS A 157 15.36 -8.19 3.65
CA LYS A 157 16.67 -7.54 3.41
C LYS A 157 16.47 -6.12 2.85
N PRO A 158 15.93 -5.16 3.64
CA PRO A 158 15.53 -3.84 3.14
C PRO A 158 16.72 -3.01 2.62
N ASN A 159 17.89 -3.10 3.24
CA ASN A 159 19.09 -2.39 2.76
C ASN A 159 19.53 -2.85 1.36
N LEU A 160 19.48 -4.15 1.09
CA LEU A 160 19.80 -4.70 -0.23
C LEU A 160 18.74 -4.31 -1.26
N ALA A 161 17.46 -4.30 -0.86
CA ALA A 161 16.38 -3.80 -1.70
C ALA A 161 16.61 -2.34 -2.12
N CYS A 162 17.00 -1.47 -1.18
CA CYS A 162 17.31 -0.07 -1.46
C CYS A 162 18.40 0.08 -2.53
N HIS A 163 19.47 -0.70 -2.46
CA HIS A 163 20.55 -0.70 -3.47
C HIS A 163 20.02 -1.02 -4.88
N TYR A 164 19.16 -2.02 -5.00
CA TYR A 164 18.56 -2.38 -6.28
C TYR A 164 17.61 -1.30 -6.81
N TYR A 165 16.79 -0.68 -5.96
CA TYR A 165 15.93 0.42 -6.39
C TYR A 165 16.74 1.66 -6.81
N GLN A 166 17.84 1.97 -6.12
CA GLN A 166 18.73 3.06 -6.51
C GLN A 166 19.34 2.81 -7.90
N LYS A 167 19.76 1.58 -8.20
CA LYS A 167 20.18 1.20 -9.56
C LYS A 167 19.04 1.36 -10.57
N ALA A 168 17.83 0.91 -10.25
CA ALA A 168 16.67 1.06 -11.13
C ALA A 168 16.38 2.54 -11.45
N LEU A 169 16.50 3.44 -10.46
CA LEU A 169 16.35 4.89 -10.66
C LEU A 169 17.44 5.50 -11.53
N GLN A 170 18.69 5.07 -11.38
CA GLN A 170 19.80 5.54 -12.22
C GLN A 170 19.54 5.21 -13.69
N GLU A 171 19.09 4.00 -13.99
CA GLU A 171 18.74 3.56 -15.34
C GLU A 171 17.50 4.28 -15.89
N ASP A 172 16.41 4.39 -15.11
CA ASP A 172 15.18 5.09 -15.54
C ASP A 172 15.45 6.58 -15.85
N ASN A 173 16.26 7.24 -15.02
CA ASN A 173 16.67 8.63 -15.24
C ASN A 173 17.58 8.79 -16.47
N ALA A 174 18.49 7.85 -16.71
CA ALA A 174 19.37 7.87 -17.89
C ALA A 174 18.54 7.76 -19.18
N LEU A 175 17.55 6.86 -19.20
CA LEU A 175 16.64 6.69 -20.34
C LEU A 175 15.75 7.92 -20.57
N THR A 176 15.21 8.50 -19.49
CA THR A 176 14.33 9.68 -19.58
C THR A 176 15.09 10.96 -19.96
N SER A 177 16.39 11.03 -19.68
CA SER A 177 17.24 12.19 -20.02
C SER A 177 17.69 12.20 -21.47
N GLN A 178 17.73 11.04 -22.14
CA GLN A 178 18.01 10.90 -23.57
C GLN A 178 16.78 11.28 -24.41
N LYS A 179 16.44 12.58 -24.40
CA LYS A 179 15.25 13.17 -25.05
C LYS A 179 15.31 13.27 -26.58
N ASP A 180 16.26 12.59 -27.23
CA ASP A 180 16.46 12.67 -28.69
C ASP A 180 15.57 11.70 -29.50
N VAL A 181 14.72 10.90 -28.82
CA VAL A 181 13.77 10.02 -29.50
C VAL A 181 12.46 10.77 -29.72
N GLU A 182 12.05 10.90 -30.98
CA GLU A 182 10.74 11.43 -31.41
C GLU A 182 9.63 11.05 -30.40
N ASN A 183 9.07 12.08 -29.78
CA ASN A 183 8.15 12.08 -28.63
C ASN A 183 6.89 11.23 -28.83
N SER A 184 7.05 9.92 -28.88
CA SER A 184 5.94 8.98 -28.91
C SER A 184 5.29 8.94 -27.53
N LEU A 185 3.96 8.87 -27.48
CA LEU A 185 3.21 8.97 -26.21
C LEU A 185 3.63 7.90 -25.19
N TRP A 186 4.05 6.72 -25.65
CA TRP A 186 4.53 5.63 -24.81
C TRP A 186 5.90 5.89 -24.17
N SER A 187 6.82 6.62 -24.82
CA SER A 187 8.11 6.99 -24.20
C SER A 187 7.93 8.07 -23.13
N ILE A 188 7.02 9.04 -23.34
CA ILE A 188 6.72 10.07 -22.33
C ILE A 188 6.08 9.46 -21.07
N GLY A 189 5.22 8.45 -21.24
CA GLY A 189 4.50 7.80 -20.15
C GLY A 189 5.20 6.59 -19.53
N GLY A 190 6.34 6.16 -20.09
CA GLY A 190 7.01 4.91 -19.72
C GLY A 190 7.91 4.98 -18.49
N SER A 191 8.18 6.17 -17.94
CA SER A 191 9.02 6.30 -16.74
C SER A 191 8.36 5.65 -15.51
N HIS A 192 9.09 4.74 -14.87
CA HIS A 192 8.69 4.10 -13.63
C HIS A 192 9.17 4.85 -12.38
N TYR A 193 9.73 6.05 -12.54
CA TYR A 193 10.33 6.85 -11.48
C TYR A 193 9.49 6.94 -10.19
N HIS A 194 8.21 7.31 -10.30
CA HIS A 194 7.35 7.48 -9.12
C HIS A 194 7.04 6.14 -8.41
N GLU A 195 6.95 5.05 -9.15
CA GLU A 195 6.74 3.69 -8.61
C GLU A 195 7.99 3.19 -7.89
N ILE A 196 9.17 3.40 -8.49
CA ILE A 196 10.44 3.02 -7.88
C ILE A 196 10.72 3.87 -6.64
N MET A 197 10.43 5.17 -6.66
CA MET A 197 10.54 6.06 -5.50
C MET A 197 9.61 5.61 -4.36
N TYR A 198 8.39 5.16 -4.67
CA TYR A 198 7.51 4.55 -3.69
C TYR A 198 8.16 3.32 -3.05
N ASN A 199 8.62 2.36 -3.86
CA ASN A 199 9.23 1.11 -3.39
C ASN A 199 10.50 1.34 -2.55
N LEU A 200 11.35 2.29 -2.99
CA LEU A 200 12.54 2.73 -2.27
C LEU A 200 12.16 3.35 -0.92
N GLY A 201 11.18 4.25 -0.90
CA GLY A 201 10.70 4.89 0.33
C GLY A 201 10.20 3.89 1.36
N ILE A 202 9.41 2.89 0.94
CA ILE A 202 8.98 1.80 1.82
C ILE A 202 10.20 1.03 2.35
N SER A 203 11.16 0.67 1.49
CA SER A 203 12.33 -0.10 1.93
C SER A 203 13.24 0.68 2.87
N LEU A 204 13.38 1.99 2.67
CA LEU A 204 14.15 2.87 3.57
C LEU A 204 13.51 2.98 4.94
N LEU A 205 12.17 3.03 5.01
CA LEU A 205 11.45 3.03 6.27
C LEU A 205 11.73 1.75 7.07
N TYR A 206 11.65 0.59 6.41
CA TYR A 206 11.98 -0.71 7.03
C TYR A 206 13.48 -0.88 7.32
N ALA A 207 14.35 -0.11 6.68
CA ALA A 207 15.77 -0.05 6.98
C ALA A 207 16.12 0.89 8.16
N GLY A 208 15.11 1.52 8.79
CA GLY A 208 15.33 2.46 9.90
C GLY A 208 15.86 3.83 9.46
N LYS A 209 15.60 4.25 8.21
CA LYS A 209 16.03 5.54 7.67
C LYS A 209 14.82 6.44 7.36
N PRO A 210 14.10 6.94 8.37
CA PRO A 210 12.80 7.59 8.18
C PRO A 210 12.87 8.90 7.38
N GLN A 211 13.93 9.70 7.53
CA GLN A 211 14.07 10.98 6.81
C GLN A 211 14.25 10.74 5.30
N GLN A 212 15.12 9.81 4.91
CA GLN A 212 15.32 9.44 3.50
C GLN A 212 14.05 8.80 2.91
N ALA A 213 13.35 7.98 3.71
CA ALA A 213 12.07 7.39 3.32
C ALA A 213 11.02 8.48 3.04
N PHE A 214 10.92 9.47 3.93
CA PHE A 214 10.00 10.59 3.79
C PHE A 214 10.23 11.39 2.49
N GLU A 215 11.49 11.73 2.19
CA GLU A 215 11.86 12.42 0.95
C GLU A 215 11.41 11.64 -0.29
N CYS A 216 11.61 10.31 -0.29
CA CYS A 216 11.18 9.45 -1.39
C CYS A 216 9.65 9.38 -1.53
N LEU A 217 8.94 9.23 -0.42
CA LEU A 217 7.48 9.08 -0.41
C LEU A 217 6.74 10.38 -0.75
N ILE A 218 7.30 11.55 -0.41
CA ILE A 218 6.74 12.86 -0.82
C ILE A 218 6.72 12.99 -2.34
N VAL A 219 7.76 12.50 -3.03
CA VAL A 219 7.80 12.46 -4.50
C VAL A 219 6.68 11.55 -5.02
N ALA A 220 6.51 10.36 -4.44
CA ALA A 220 5.46 9.43 -4.83
C ALA A 220 4.03 9.99 -4.63
N VAL A 221 3.80 10.79 -3.58
CA VAL A 221 2.49 11.42 -3.32
C VAL A 221 2.04 12.32 -4.47
N ARG A 222 2.95 13.01 -5.16
CA ARG A 222 2.59 13.87 -6.31
C ARG A 222 1.79 13.11 -7.38
N ARG A 223 2.07 11.81 -7.55
CA ARG A 223 1.37 10.94 -8.50
C ARG A 223 0.26 10.11 -7.85
N TYR A 224 0.47 9.64 -6.63
CA TYR A 224 -0.39 8.66 -5.94
C TYR A 224 -1.13 9.23 -4.73
N HIS A 225 -1.43 10.53 -4.71
CA HIS A 225 -2.09 11.25 -3.61
C HIS A 225 -3.46 10.69 -3.19
N ARG A 226 -4.08 9.79 -3.98
CA ARG A 226 -5.34 9.11 -3.62
C ARG A 226 -5.14 7.80 -2.86
N ASN A 227 -3.90 7.38 -2.63
CA ASN A 227 -3.60 6.14 -1.93
C ASN A 227 -3.53 6.37 -0.40
N SER A 228 -4.54 5.89 0.34
CA SER A 228 -4.60 6.00 1.80
C SER A 228 -3.39 5.35 2.50
N ARG A 229 -2.88 4.22 1.98
CA ARG A 229 -1.70 3.54 2.54
C ARG A 229 -0.45 4.42 2.45
N LEU A 230 -0.25 5.11 1.33
CA LEU A 230 0.90 6.00 1.14
C LEU A 230 0.90 7.13 2.18
N TRP A 231 -0.26 7.72 2.45
CA TRP A 231 -0.39 8.72 3.51
C TRP A 231 -0.09 8.17 4.90
N LEU A 232 -0.54 6.95 5.21
CA LEU A 232 -0.16 6.29 6.46
C LEU A 232 1.37 6.07 6.54
N ARG A 233 2.02 5.63 5.46
CA ARG A 233 3.48 5.43 5.43
C ARG A 233 4.27 6.73 5.63
N LEU A 234 3.77 7.86 5.12
CA LEU A 234 4.35 9.17 5.43
C LEU A 234 4.21 9.55 6.91
N ALA A 235 3.04 9.28 7.50
CA ALA A 235 2.83 9.51 8.93
C ALA A 235 3.75 8.63 9.79
N GLU A 236 3.93 7.36 9.42
CA GLU A 236 4.89 6.45 10.07
C GLU A 236 6.33 6.98 9.99
N CYS A 237 6.76 7.54 8.85
CA CYS A 237 8.08 8.16 8.75
C CYS A 237 8.23 9.31 9.77
N CYS A 238 7.19 10.12 9.97
CA CYS A 238 7.21 11.21 10.94
C CYS A 238 7.25 10.69 12.39
N ILE A 239 6.47 9.64 12.69
CA ILE A 239 6.44 9.00 14.01
C ILE A 239 7.82 8.41 14.36
N VAL A 240 8.42 7.64 13.44
CA VAL A 240 9.73 7.04 13.65
C VAL A 240 10.84 8.10 13.72
N ALA A 241 10.76 9.17 12.92
CA ALA A 241 11.70 10.28 13.01
C ALA A 241 11.59 11.05 14.35
N HIS A 242 10.40 11.09 14.95
CA HIS A 242 10.19 11.67 16.28
C HIS A 242 10.74 10.76 17.40
N ARG A 243 10.49 9.45 17.30
CA ARG A 243 10.93 8.44 18.27
C ARG A 243 11.37 7.18 17.53
N GLU A 244 12.69 7.04 17.33
CA GLU A 244 13.26 5.86 16.64
C GLU A 244 13.21 4.61 17.52
N THR A 245 13.44 4.75 18.82
CA THR A 245 13.45 3.64 19.78
C THR A 245 12.84 4.05 21.12
N ASN A 246 12.24 3.07 21.81
CA ASN A 246 11.74 3.23 23.17
C ASN A 246 12.79 2.85 24.23
N GLU A 247 14.00 2.44 23.82
CA GLU A 247 15.03 1.92 24.73
C GLU A 247 15.41 2.91 25.84
N ALA A 248 15.46 4.20 25.50
CA ALA A 248 15.74 5.27 26.45
C ALA A 248 14.69 5.39 27.56
N ASP A 249 13.44 4.97 27.31
CA ASP A 249 12.37 5.01 28.31
C ASP A 249 12.48 3.86 29.33
N PHE A 250 13.22 2.79 28.99
CA PHE A 250 13.46 1.65 29.89
C PHE A 250 14.74 1.80 30.73
N ASP A 251 15.57 2.83 30.52
CA ASP A 251 16.65 3.17 31.47
C ASP A 251 16.09 3.91 32.69
N ILE A 252 15.63 3.11 33.66
CA ILE A 252 15.06 3.57 34.94
C ILE A 252 16.04 4.47 35.69
N LYS A 253 17.36 4.21 35.61
CA LYS A 253 18.36 4.98 36.35
C LYS A 253 18.52 6.37 35.75
N GLN A 254 18.58 6.46 34.43
CA GLN A 254 18.63 7.75 33.73
C GLN A 254 17.33 8.53 33.93
N LYS A 255 16.16 7.90 33.74
CA LYS A 255 14.85 8.52 33.99
C LYS A 255 14.70 9.07 35.40
N LYS A 256 15.12 8.32 36.43
CA LYS A 256 15.06 8.79 37.82
C LYS A 256 15.85 10.08 38.03
N LYS A 257 16.99 10.25 37.35
CA LYS A 257 17.77 11.50 37.40
C LYS A 257 17.08 12.67 36.68
N GLU A 258 16.29 12.40 35.65
CA GLU A 258 15.54 13.43 34.93
C GLU A 258 14.32 13.93 35.73
N PHE A 259 13.69 13.04 36.50
CA PHE A 259 12.56 13.38 37.35
C PHE A 259 12.95 14.10 38.64
N VAL A 260 14.15 13.84 39.18
CA VAL A 260 14.62 14.44 40.43
C VAL A 260 15.38 15.73 40.12
N ALA A 261 14.75 16.88 40.36
CA ALA A 261 15.37 18.19 40.21
C ALA A 261 16.38 18.46 41.34
N GLU A 262 15.99 18.17 42.59
CA GLU A 262 16.83 18.41 43.76
C GLU A 262 16.46 17.46 44.90
N CYS A 263 17.44 17.07 45.70
CA CYS A 263 17.23 16.38 46.97
C CYS A 263 17.64 17.33 48.10
N ILE A 264 16.68 17.81 48.88
CA ILE A 264 16.92 18.76 49.97
C ILE A 264 16.96 17.99 51.29
N GLY A 265 18.01 18.21 52.08
CA GLY A 265 18.20 17.59 53.40
C GLY A 265 18.92 16.24 53.37
N THR A 266 19.24 15.72 54.57
CA THR A 266 19.97 14.47 54.78
C THR A 266 19.16 13.51 55.64
N ASN A 267 19.23 12.20 55.33
CA ASN A 267 18.62 11.10 56.07
C ASN A 267 17.08 11.25 56.22
N GLU A 268 16.57 11.31 57.45
CA GLU A 268 15.13 11.26 57.78
C GLU A 268 14.31 12.48 57.32
N HIS A 269 14.97 13.57 56.92
CA HIS A 269 14.33 14.78 56.44
C HIS A 269 14.59 15.04 54.94
N GLN A 270 15.01 14.01 54.20
CA GLN A 270 15.24 14.14 52.76
C GLN A 270 13.92 14.39 52.02
N LYS A 271 13.83 15.53 51.35
CA LYS A 271 12.72 15.91 50.46
C LYS A 271 13.20 15.83 49.02
N ILE A 272 12.40 15.23 48.16
CA ILE A 272 12.70 15.08 46.74
C ILE A 272 11.86 16.13 45.99
N VAL A 273 12.53 17.04 45.30
CA VAL A 273 11.91 18.01 44.39
C VAL A 273 11.84 17.35 43.02
N LEU A 274 10.63 17.23 42.48
CA LEU A 274 10.40 16.67 41.16
C LEU A 274 10.40 17.79 40.10
N THR A 275 10.86 17.47 38.89
CA THR A 275 10.71 18.35 37.74
C THR A 275 9.23 18.56 37.39
N THR A 276 8.86 19.78 37.00
CA THR A 276 7.46 20.16 36.69
C THR A 276 6.94 19.56 35.40
N ASN A 277 7.84 19.17 34.48
CA ASN A 277 7.49 18.57 33.20
C ASN A 277 7.90 17.10 33.19
N LEU A 278 6.92 16.20 33.08
CA LEU A 278 7.17 14.76 33.03
C LEU A 278 7.69 14.29 31.65
N SER A 279 7.48 15.07 30.59
CA SER A 279 7.96 14.77 29.24
C SER A 279 8.80 15.92 28.68
N LYS A 280 9.81 15.55 27.88
CA LYS A 280 10.63 16.48 27.09
C LYS A 280 9.98 16.82 25.74
N ASP A 281 8.86 16.19 25.41
CA ASP A 281 8.16 16.40 24.15
C ASP A 281 7.64 17.84 24.11
N LYS A 282 8.23 18.63 23.21
CA LYS A 282 7.76 20.00 22.95
C LYS A 282 6.37 19.88 22.35
N LYS A 283 5.32 20.21 23.13
CA LYS A 283 3.92 20.16 22.70
C LYS A 283 3.66 20.93 21.39
N TYR A 284 4.45 21.98 21.14
CA TYR A 284 4.51 22.70 19.88
C TYR A 284 5.95 23.13 19.60
N SER A 285 6.44 22.93 18.37
CA SER A 285 7.71 23.52 17.96
C SER A 285 7.55 25.05 17.88
N THR A 286 8.29 25.78 18.72
CA THR A 286 8.38 27.25 18.66
C THR A 286 9.36 27.73 17.59
N GLU A 287 10.00 26.81 16.86
CA GLU A 287 10.91 27.12 15.77
C GLU A 287 10.11 27.54 14.54
N SER A 288 10.46 28.69 13.98
CA SER A 288 9.91 29.24 12.74
C SER A 288 10.39 28.43 11.53
N LEU A 289 9.93 27.18 11.45
CA LEU A 289 10.14 26.33 10.29
C LEU A 289 9.35 26.91 9.11
N SER A 290 10.02 27.07 7.99
CA SER A 290 9.36 27.45 6.74
C SER A 290 8.44 26.30 6.29
N TYR A 291 7.12 26.50 6.39
CA TYR A 291 6.10 25.55 5.95
C TYR A 291 6.16 25.22 4.43
N ALA A 292 7.04 25.86 3.67
CA ALA A 292 7.19 25.63 2.24
C ALA A 292 7.90 24.31 1.90
N VAL A 293 8.72 23.77 2.81
CA VAL A 293 9.43 22.49 2.61
C VAL A 293 8.82 21.44 3.55
N PRO A 294 8.32 20.30 3.03
CA PRO A 294 7.80 19.24 3.88
C PRO A 294 8.95 18.63 4.70
N VAL A 295 8.77 18.56 6.01
CA VAL A 295 9.71 17.97 6.97
C VAL A 295 8.96 16.87 7.75
N PRO A 296 9.61 15.74 8.10
CA PRO A 296 8.97 14.67 8.86
C PRO A 296 8.75 15.07 10.33
N THR A 297 7.73 15.89 10.58
CA THR A 297 7.31 16.32 11.93
C THR A 297 5.98 15.70 12.32
N LEU A 298 5.66 15.70 13.63
CA LEU A 298 4.38 15.18 14.12
C LEU A 298 3.19 15.99 13.59
N GLU A 299 3.31 17.30 13.43
CA GLU A 299 2.27 18.14 12.85
C GLU A 299 2.00 17.76 11.39
N PHE A 300 3.05 17.46 10.63
CA PHE A 300 2.90 16.94 9.27
C PHE A 300 2.24 15.54 9.27
N ALA A 301 2.58 14.70 10.25
CA ALA A 301 1.94 13.40 10.44
C ALA A 301 0.42 13.53 10.61
N THR A 302 -0.06 14.51 11.40
CA THR A 302 -1.50 14.79 11.56
C THR A 302 -2.18 15.09 10.23
N LEU A 303 -1.54 15.87 9.35
CA LEU A 303 -2.07 16.15 8.01
C LEU A 303 -2.12 14.89 7.15
N CYS A 304 -1.07 14.06 7.19
CA CYS A 304 -1.03 12.79 6.48
C CYS A 304 -2.14 11.83 6.96
N LEU A 305 -2.31 11.69 8.27
CA LEU A 305 -3.32 10.80 8.85
C LEU A 305 -4.75 11.25 8.52
N ARG A 306 -5.00 12.57 8.53
CA ARG A 306 -6.29 13.13 8.08
C ARG A 306 -6.55 12.79 6.61
N ASN A 307 -5.56 12.95 5.74
CA ASN A 307 -5.68 12.55 4.33
C ASN A 307 -5.94 11.05 4.18
N ALA A 308 -5.21 10.21 4.93
CA ALA A 308 -5.39 8.78 4.93
C ALA A 308 -6.82 8.38 5.32
N GLN A 309 -7.36 8.98 6.38
CA GLN A 309 -8.72 8.73 6.87
C GLN A 309 -9.79 9.16 5.86
N MET A 310 -9.65 10.35 5.24
CA MET A 310 -10.60 10.84 4.23
C MET A 310 -10.66 9.97 2.97
N LEU A 311 -9.58 9.25 2.66
CA LEU A 311 -9.47 8.39 1.48
C LEU A 311 -9.97 6.96 1.72
N LEU A 312 -10.28 6.58 2.97
CA LEU A 312 -10.87 5.28 3.24
C LEU A 312 -12.30 5.21 2.69
N PRO A 313 -12.71 4.07 2.08
CA PRO A 313 -14.08 3.90 1.68
C PRO A 313 -14.99 3.93 2.92
N SER A 314 -15.99 4.81 2.90
CA SER A 314 -17.06 4.82 3.90
C SER A 314 -17.81 3.50 3.86
N ASN A 315 -18.29 3.01 5.01
CA ASN A 315 -19.10 1.77 5.09
C ASN A 315 -20.43 1.85 4.28
N ALA A 316 -20.74 3.00 3.68
CA ALA A 316 -21.86 3.19 2.79
C ALA A 316 -21.54 2.60 1.41
N VAL A 317 -22.19 1.49 1.08
CA VAL A 317 -22.18 0.85 -0.24
C VAL A 317 -22.57 1.90 -1.30
N SER A 318 -21.60 2.48 -2.00
CA SER A 318 -21.91 3.30 -3.16
C SER A 318 -22.45 2.40 -4.27
N SER A 319 -23.62 2.73 -4.80
CA SER A 319 -24.28 1.98 -5.87
C SER A 319 -23.38 1.82 -7.10
N PRO A 320 -23.47 0.68 -7.83
CA PRO A 320 -22.68 0.47 -9.03
C PRO A 320 -23.09 1.49 -10.10
N VAL A 321 -22.15 2.35 -10.50
CA VAL A 321 -22.35 3.29 -11.60
C VAL A 321 -22.48 2.49 -12.92
N PRO A 322 -23.53 2.70 -13.73
CA PRO A 322 -23.67 2.04 -15.02
C PRO A 322 -22.47 2.35 -15.93
N LEU A 323 -21.91 1.30 -16.56
CA LEU A 323 -20.74 1.39 -17.46
C LEU A 323 -21.02 2.14 -18.78
N LEU A 324 -22.26 2.51 -19.06
CA LEU A 324 -22.70 3.17 -20.29
C LEU A 324 -23.42 4.47 -19.96
N VAL A 325 -22.89 5.58 -20.49
CA VAL A 325 -23.54 6.89 -20.45
C VAL A 325 -24.86 6.80 -21.20
N LYS A 326 -25.98 6.96 -20.49
CA LYS A 326 -27.27 7.23 -21.14
C LYS A 326 -27.21 8.65 -21.72
N PRO A 327 -27.53 8.87 -23.01
CA PRO A 327 -27.57 10.22 -23.58
C PRO A 327 -28.52 11.12 -22.76
N GLY A 328 -28.07 12.31 -22.38
CA GLY A 328 -28.88 13.30 -21.67
C GLY A 328 -28.83 13.28 -20.14
N VAL A 329 -28.05 12.38 -19.51
CA VAL A 329 -27.79 12.40 -18.07
C VAL A 329 -26.37 12.86 -17.83
N THR A 330 -26.17 13.96 -17.11
CA THR A 330 -24.84 14.34 -16.61
C THR A 330 -24.32 13.18 -15.77
N PRO A 331 -23.18 12.56 -16.12
CA PRO A 331 -22.66 11.47 -15.33
C PRO A 331 -22.43 11.99 -13.91
N PRO A 332 -22.92 11.28 -12.86
CA PRO A 332 -22.51 11.60 -11.50
C PRO A 332 -20.97 11.57 -11.48
N ALA A 333 -20.37 12.52 -10.75
CA ALA A 333 -18.92 12.55 -10.60
C ALA A 333 -18.43 11.12 -10.27
N PRO A 334 -17.38 10.63 -10.96
CA PRO A 334 -16.90 9.27 -10.72
C PRO A 334 -16.73 9.10 -9.21
N PRO A 335 -17.20 7.99 -8.63
CA PRO A 335 -17.06 7.79 -7.20
C PRO A 335 -15.59 8.01 -6.84
N PRO A 336 -15.31 8.59 -5.66
CA PRO A 336 -13.95 8.80 -5.18
C PRO A 336 -13.21 7.49 -4.89
N SER A 337 -13.60 6.37 -5.52
CA SER A 337 -12.92 5.08 -5.43
C SER A 337 -11.45 5.30 -5.79
N PRO A 338 -10.54 5.22 -4.82
CA PRO A 338 -9.13 5.45 -5.07
C PRO A 338 -8.61 4.37 -6.02
N GLY A 339 -7.78 4.77 -6.96
CA GLY A 339 -6.86 3.81 -7.55
C GLY A 339 -5.85 3.45 -6.45
N PRO A 340 -5.72 2.18 -6.04
CA PRO A 340 -4.76 1.77 -5.02
C PRO A 340 -3.31 1.90 -5.52
N ALA A 341 -3.09 2.34 -6.75
CA ALA A 341 -1.79 2.48 -7.36
C ALA A 341 -0.80 3.25 -6.44
N PRO A 342 0.46 2.81 -6.36
CA PRO A 342 1.02 1.65 -7.06
C PRO A 342 0.65 0.30 -6.42
N SER A 343 0.06 0.29 -5.22
CA SER A 343 -0.35 -0.92 -4.49
C SER A 343 -1.57 -1.65 -5.09
N ASN A 344 -1.78 -2.91 -4.70
CA ASN A 344 -2.95 -3.70 -5.11
C ASN A 344 -4.24 -3.22 -4.43
N SER A 345 -5.38 -3.63 -4.99
CA SER A 345 -6.71 -3.42 -4.41
C SER A 345 -6.77 -3.85 -2.94
N ILE A 346 -7.49 -3.06 -2.15
CA ILE A 346 -7.61 -3.27 -0.71
C ILE A 346 -8.77 -4.24 -0.49
N SER A 347 -8.51 -5.40 0.14
CA SER A 347 -9.60 -6.27 0.59
C SER A 347 -10.40 -5.56 1.69
N ASN A 348 -11.64 -5.98 1.95
CA ASN A 348 -12.42 -5.40 3.04
C ASN A 348 -11.73 -5.56 4.41
N GLU A 349 -10.99 -6.66 4.61
CA GLU A 349 -10.21 -6.89 5.82
C GLU A 349 -9.03 -5.92 5.93
N ASP A 350 -8.32 -5.69 4.81
CA ASP A 350 -7.24 -4.71 4.75
C ASP A 350 -7.73 -3.28 5.00
N VAL A 351 -8.97 -2.94 4.59
CA VAL A 351 -9.58 -1.64 4.89
C VAL A 351 -9.78 -1.48 6.40
N ILE A 352 -10.26 -2.53 7.07
CA ILE A 352 -10.46 -2.50 8.53
C ILE A 352 -9.11 -2.36 9.24
N ASN A 353 -8.12 -3.16 8.85
CA ASN A 353 -6.76 -3.07 9.40
C ASN A 353 -6.14 -1.68 9.19
N LEU A 354 -6.29 -1.13 7.99
CA LEU A 354 -5.78 0.20 7.66
C LEU A 354 -6.49 1.28 8.49
N ARG A 355 -7.81 1.17 8.68
CA ARG A 355 -8.58 2.08 9.55
C ARG A 355 -8.09 2.02 11.00
N ASN A 356 -7.92 0.83 11.55
CA ASN A 356 -7.41 0.65 12.92
C ASN A 356 -6.00 1.23 13.07
N SER A 357 -5.13 1.02 12.07
CA SER A 357 -3.76 1.56 12.03
C SER A 357 -3.75 3.09 11.97
N ILE A 358 -4.65 3.69 11.19
CA ILE A 358 -4.79 5.15 11.10
C ILE A 358 -5.31 5.74 12.42
N LEU A 359 -6.31 5.11 13.05
CA LEU A 359 -6.84 5.57 14.33
C LEU A 359 -5.78 5.52 15.43
N ILE A 360 -5.02 4.42 15.52
CA ILE A 360 -3.99 4.30 16.56
C ILE A 360 -2.82 5.26 16.34
N ALA A 361 -2.42 5.48 15.09
CA ALA A 361 -1.41 6.49 14.76
C ALA A 361 -1.91 7.91 15.09
N ASN A 362 -3.19 8.21 14.84
CA ASN A 362 -3.80 9.49 15.23
C ASN A 362 -3.81 9.67 16.75
N SER A 363 -4.14 8.64 17.53
CA SER A 363 -4.06 8.68 18.99
C SER A 363 -2.65 8.99 19.47
N TYR A 364 -1.64 8.28 18.95
CA TYR A 364 -0.23 8.51 19.33
C TYR A 364 0.24 9.93 18.99
N VAL A 365 0.02 10.37 17.74
CA VAL A 365 0.47 11.70 17.29
C VAL A 365 -0.22 12.80 18.09
N SER A 366 -1.54 12.69 18.33
CA SER A 366 -2.30 13.68 19.11
C SER A 366 -1.81 13.74 20.56
N LEU A 367 -1.47 12.58 21.14
CA LEU A 367 -0.95 12.48 22.50
C LEU A 367 0.39 13.21 22.63
N CYS A 368 1.31 12.98 21.70
CA CYS A 368 2.61 13.66 21.65
C CYS A 368 2.49 15.18 21.44
N LEU A 369 1.51 15.62 20.64
CA LEU A 369 1.20 17.04 20.42
C LEU A 369 0.45 17.68 21.60
N GLY A 370 0.02 16.90 22.59
CA GLY A 370 -0.68 17.38 23.78
C GLY A 370 -2.19 17.60 23.59
N ASP A 371 -2.78 17.12 22.50
CA ASP A 371 -4.23 17.11 22.31
C ASP A 371 -4.85 15.84 22.90
N TYR A 372 -5.04 15.87 24.22
CA TYR A 372 -5.53 14.72 24.98
C TYR A 372 -7.00 14.41 24.72
N ILE A 373 -7.80 15.40 24.29
CA ILE A 373 -9.21 15.20 23.97
C ILE A 373 -9.32 14.39 22.67
N MET A 374 -8.60 14.81 21.62
CA MET A 374 -8.57 14.07 20.36
C MET A 374 -7.95 12.69 20.53
N THR A 375 -6.93 12.56 21.36
CA THR A 375 -6.32 11.25 21.69
C THR A 375 -7.36 10.26 22.20
N LEU A 376 -8.16 10.68 23.18
CA LEU A 376 -9.23 9.89 23.78
C LEU A 376 -10.29 9.52 22.73
N GLU A 377 -10.74 10.49 21.93
CA GLU A 377 -11.73 10.27 20.87
C GLU A 377 -11.24 9.21 19.85
N TYR A 378 -10.00 9.31 19.38
CA TYR A 378 -9.44 8.33 18.44
C TYR A 378 -9.31 6.93 19.07
N ALA A 379 -8.91 6.85 20.34
CA ALA A 379 -8.75 5.59 21.04
C ALA A 379 -10.11 4.91 21.28
N GLU A 380 -11.13 5.64 21.71
CA GLU A 380 -12.50 5.14 21.87
C GLU A 380 -13.10 4.73 20.53
N ASN A 381 -12.90 5.53 19.48
CA ASN A 381 -13.32 5.19 18.12
C ASN A 381 -12.70 3.89 17.61
N LEU A 382 -11.44 3.60 17.99
CA LEU A 382 -10.78 2.33 17.69
C LEU A 382 -11.40 1.18 18.50
N LEU A 383 -11.62 1.37 19.81
CA LEU A 383 -12.24 0.37 20.67
C LEU A 383 -13.67 0.04 20.23
N ASN A 384 -14.38 0.99 19.62
CA ASN A 384 -15.72 0.80 19.05
C ASN A 384 -15.72 0.15 17.65
N GLN A 385 -14.57 -0.09 17.02
CA GLN A 385 -14.54 -0.80 15.73
C GLN A 385 -14.96 -2.28 15.88
N PRO A 386 -15.66 -2.84 14.86
CA PRO A 386 -16.23 -4.19 14.95
C PRO A 386 -15.17 -5.29 14.97
N ARG A 387 -14.07 -5.13 14.23
CA ARG A 387 -12.93 -6.07 14.20
C ARG A 387 -11.65 -5.29 14.49
N LYS A 388 -10.88 -5.74 15.47
CA LYS A 388 -9.63 -5.12 15.95
C LYS A 388 -8.70 -6.21 16.47
N SER A 389 -7.40 -6.04 16.26
CA SER A 389 -6.40 -7.00 16.76
C SER A 389 -6.03 -6.72 18.22
N GLY A 390 -5.40 -7.68 18.88
CA GLY A 390 -4.99 -7.56 20.28
C GLY A 390 -4.07 -6.36 20.55
N ILE A 391 -3.12 -6.12 19.64
CA ILE A 391 -2.21 -4.97 19.75
C ILE A 391 -2.93 -3.63 19.62
N HIS A 392 -3.91 -3.53 18.71
CA HIS A 392 -4.70 -2.30 18.59
C HIS A 392 -5.48 -2.02 19.89
N ILE A 393 -6.06 -3.07 20.51
CA ILE A 393 -6.77 -2.95 21.78
C ILE A 393 -5.82 -2.45 22.88
N LEU A 394 -4.65 -3.11 23.02
CA LEU A 394 -3.64 -2.72 24.00
C LEU A 394 -3.25 -1.24 23.86
N LEU A 395 -2.85 -0.83 22.65
CA LEU A 395 -2.38 0.53 22.42
C LEU A 395 -3.51 1.56 22.64
N ALA A 396 -4.75 1.26 22.22
CA ALA A 396 -5.87 2.16 22.42
C ALA A 396 -6.18 2.36 23.91
N HIS A 397 -6.17 1.29 24.72
CA HIS A 397 -6.34 1.40 26.17
C HIS A 397 -5.21 2.19 26.83
N LEU A 398 -3.96 1.95 26.44
CA LEU A 398 -2.81 2.68 26.98
C LEU A 398 -2.87 4.18 26.66
N TYR A 399 -3.11 4.55 25.40
CA TYR A 399 -3.22 5.95 25.00
C TYR A 399 -4.45 6.65 25.60
N ALA A 400 -5.58 5.95 25.72
CA ALA A 400 -6.76 6.46 26.42
C ALA A 400 -6.45 6.71 27.91
N ALA A 401 -5.84 5.74 28.59
CA ALA A 401 -5.46 5.88 30.00
C ALA A 401 -4.50 7.06 30.22
N GLU A 402 -3.46 7.18 29.40
CA GLU A 402 -2.50 8.27 29.49
C GLU A 402 -3.17 9.64 29.26
N SER A 403 -4.02 9.75 28.23
CA SER A 403 -4.78 10.97 27.96
C SER A 403 -5.71 11.35 29.13
N LEU A 404 -6.38 10.39 29.75
CA LEU A 404 -7.28 10.62 30.89
C LEU A 404 -6.51 11.04 32.14
N VAL A 405 -5.32 10.49 32.40
CA VAL A 405 -4.43 10.95 33.48
C VAL A 405 -4.02 12.40 33.24
N LEU A 406 -3.65 12.76 32.01
CA LEU A 406 -3.25 14.12 31.65
C LEU A 406 -4.42 15.13 31.66
N LEU A 407 -5.67 14.63 31.59
CA LEU A 407 -6.90 15.39 31.76
C LEU A 407 -7.41 15.41 33.22
N ASP A 408 -6.63 14.90 34.18
CA ASP A 408 -6.99 14.80 35.61
C ASP A 408 -8.24 13.93 35.89
N LYS A 409 -8.51 12.95 35.01
CA LYS A 409 -9.62 11.99 35.11
C LYS A 409 -9.13 10.60 35.51
N VAL A 410 -8.37 10.52 36.61
CA VAL A 410 -7.68 9.30 37.06
C VAL A 410 -8.62 8.11 37.27
N GLN A 411 -9.82 8.35 37.80
CA GLN A 411 -10.80 7.27 38.01
C GLN A 411 -11.24 6.59 36.70
N GLN A 412 -11.35 7.35 35.61
CA GLN A 412 -11.67 6.79 34.30
C GLN A 412 -10.45 6.11 33.69
N ALA A 413 -9.25 6.67 33.88
CA ALA A 413 -8.01 6.06 33.42
C ALA A 413 -7.80 4.64 33.98
N LEU A 414 -8.11 4.43 35.27
CA LEU A 414 -8.00 3.13 35.92
C LEU A 414 -8.86 2.05 35.24
N GLN A 415 -10.02 2.43 34.68
CA GLN A 415 -10.87 1.48 33.96
C GLN A 415 -10.16 0.94 32.72
N HIS A 416 -9.39 1.77 32.00
CA HIS A 416 -8.64 1.32 30.83
C HIS A 416 -7.42 0.45 31.17
N LEU A 417 -6.89 0.56 32.39
CA LEU A 417 -5.70 -0.17 32.83
C LEU A 417 -6.00 -1.55 33.44
N HIS A 418 -7.25 -2.01 33.41
CA HIS A 418 -7.59 -3.35 33.89
C HIS A 418 -6.95 -4.44 33.02
N PRO A 419 -6.19 -5.40 33.60
CA PRO A 419 -5.53 -6.46 32.84
C PRO A 419 -6.47 -7.32 31.99
N GLU A 420 -7.75 -7.41 32.37
CA GLU A 420 -8.76 -8.21 31.66
C GLU A 420 -9.07 -7.72 30.24
N HIS A 421 -8.73 -6.47 29.93
CA HIS A 421 -8.90 -5.91 28.58
C HIS A 421 -7.92 -6.48 27.55
N ILE A 422 -6.78 -7.02 28.01
CA ILE A 422 -5.72 -7.53 27.13
C ILE A 422 -5.69 -9.06 27.24
N LYS A 423 -6.27 -9.73 26.25
CA LYS A 423 -6.33 -11.20 26.19
C LYS A 423 -5.39 -11.80 25.14
N ASP A 424 -4.95 -10.98 24.20
CA ASP A 424 -4.15 -11.37 23.04
C ASP A 424 -3.26 -10.21 22.60
N LEU A 425 -2.08 -10.54 22.06
CA LEU A 425 -1.09 -9.62 21.51
C LEU A 425 -0.82 -9.91 20.02
N SER A 426 -1.74 -10.59 19.33
CA SER A 426 -1.63 -10.82 17.89
C SER A 426 -1.80 -9.54 17.07
N HIS A 427 -1.13 -9.51 15.92
CA HIS A 427 -1.34 -8.49 14.88
C HIS A 427 -2.54 -8.82 13.99
N GLU A 428 -3.03 -10.05 14.01
CA GLU A 428 -4.07 -10.55 13.11
C GLU A 428 -5.46 -10.10 13.58
N LEU A 429 -6.37 -9.91 12.62
CA LEU A 429 -7.77 -9.68 12.96
C LEU A 429 -8.40 -11.00 13.41
N PRO A 430 -9.27 -10.98 14.44
CA PRO A 430 -10.06 -12.15 14.77
C PRO A 430 -10.91 -12.58 13.57
N PRO A 431 -11.15 -13.90 13.41
CA PRO A 431 -11.86 -14.46 12.26
C PRO A 431 -13.27 -13.88 12.06
#